data_AF-A0A954G8M3-F1
#
_entry.id   AF-A0A954G8M3-F1
#
_cell.length_a   1.000
_cell.length_b   1.000
_cell.length_c   1.000
_cell.angle_alpha   90.00
_cell.angle_beta   90.00
_cell.angle_gamma   90.00
#
_symmetry.space_group_name_H-M   'P 1'
#
loop_
_entity.id
_entity.type
_entity.pdbx_description
1 polymer ?
#
loop_
_entity_poly.entity_id
_entity_poly.type
_entity_poly.pdbx_seq_one_letter_code
_entity_poly.pdbx_strand_id
1 'polypeptide(L)'
;MRLAPYQYSEIFDEMFAPDGSPRASGKRFVERLQTLSEGSLQQRQKAAEISLQNMGITFNVYGHEAGTEKVWPFDLLPRIIDAHEWKTIESGLKQRIHALNLFIDDIYNDC
;
A
#
# COMPACT_ATOMS: atom_id res chain seq x y z
N MET A 1 -15.95 -15.46 1.62
CA MET A 1 -14.87 -15.68 2.59
C MET A 1 -15.23 -14.95 3.88
N ARG A 2 -15.33 -15.64 5.03
CA ARG A 2 -15.54 -14.98 6.32
C ARG A 2 -14.17 -14.54 6.82
N LEU A 3 -13.97 -13.24 7.04
CA LEU A 3 -12.74 -12.77 7.68
C LEU A 3 -12.70 -13.45 9.07
N ALA A 4 -11.65 -14.23 9.34
CA ALA A 4 -11.37 -14.73 10.67
C ALA A 4 -11.32 -13.54 11.65
N PRO A 5 -11.58 -13.72 12.95
CA PRO A 5 -11.50 -12.62 13.91
C PRO A 5 -10.11 -11.96 13.83
N TYR A 6 -10.06 -10.81 13.17
CA TYR A 6 -8.86 -10.03 12.97
C TYR A 6 -8.50 -9.44 14.33
N GLN A 7 -7.30 -9.74 14.83
CA GLN A 7 -6.83 -9.16 16.09
C GLN A 7 -6.48 -7.71 15.84
N TYR A 8 -7.38 -6.81 16.24
CA TYR A 8 -7.14 -5.38 16.26
C TYR A 8 -5.98 -5.12 17.22
N SER A 9 -4.87 -4.59 16.69
CA SER A 9 -3.79 -4.07 17.52
C SER A 9 -4.24 -2.78 18.24
N GLU A 10 -3.54 -2.35 19.29
CA GLU A 10 -3.78 -1.03 19.91
C GLU A 10 -3.43 0.16 18.98
N ILE A 11 -2.98 -0.10 17.76
CA ILE A 11 -2.58 0.88 16.76
C ILE A 11 -3.75 1.14 15.81
N PHE A 12 -3.83 2.37 15.29
CA PHE A 12 -4.85 2.77 14.33
C PHE A 12 -4.84 1.86 13.09
N ASP A 13 -5.93 1.15 12.85
CA ASP A 13 -6.18 0.36 11.65
C ASP A 13 -6.94 1.18 10.60
N GLU A 14 -6.48 1.13 9.35
CA GLU A 14 -7.01 1.91 8.23
C GLU A 14 -8.33 1.38 7.67
N MET A 15 -8.65 0.09 7.88
CA MET A 15 -9.83 -0.57 7.33
C MET A 15 -10.92 -0.81 8.38
N PHE A 16 -10.54 -1.04 9.64
CA PHE A 16 -11.44 -1.36 10.75
C PHE A 16 -11.35 -0.34 11.88
N ALA A 17 -12.49 -0.09 12.52
CA ALA A 17 -12.58 0.66 13.77
C ALA A 17 -12.27 -0.26 14.97
N PRO A 18 -12.01 0.28 16.17
CA PRO A 18 -11.69 -0.51 17.36
C PRO A 18 -12.78 -1.51 17.78
N ASP A 19 -14.03 -1.29 17.37
CA ASP A 19 -15.16 -2.20 17.59
C ASP A 19 -15.22 -3.35 16.55
N GLY A 20 -14.29 -3.35 15.60
CA GLY A 20 -14.19 -4.30 14.51
C GLY A 20 -15.13 -4.05 13.33
N SER A 21 -15.85 -2.93 13.32
CA SER A 21 -16.65 -2.53 12.17
C SER A 21 -15.76 -1.96 11.06
N PRO A 22 -16.05 -2.23 9.77
CA PRO A 22 -15.34 -1.57 8.68
C PRO A 22 -15.57 -0.06 8.71
N ARG A 23 -14.50 0.73 8.52
CA ARG A 23 -14.60 2.17 8.33
C ARG A 23 -15.43 2.50 7.09
N ALA A 24 -16.02 3.70 7.07
CA ALA A 24 -16.91 4.12 5.99
C ALA A 24 -16.29 3.99 4.59
N SER A 25 -15.01 4.37 4.46
CA SER A 25 -14.20 4.25 3.23
C SER A 25 -14.00 2.80 2.80
N GLY A 26 -13.72 1.90 3.75
CA GLY A 26 -13.45 0.49 3.52
C GLY A 26 -14.70 -0.39 3.36
N LYS A 27 -15.89 0.09 3.75
CA LYS A 27 -17.11 -0.73 3.81
C LYS A 27 -17.43 -1.48 2.51
N ARG A 28 -17.50 -0.76 1.38
CA ARG A 28 -17.80 -1.38 0.07
C ARG A 28 -16.75 -2.40 -0.35
N PHE A 29 -15.50 -2.15 0.02
CA PHE A 29 -14.40 -3.06 -0.28
C PHE A 29 -14.50 -4.33 0.55
N VAL A 30 -14.76 -4.22 1.86
CA VAL A 30 -14.97 -5.38 2.73
C VAL A 30 -16.18 -6.21 2.28
N GLU A 31 -17.30 -5.57 1.93
CA GLU A 31 -18.48 -6.25 1.37
C GLU A 31 -18.09 -7.05 0.12
N ARG A 32 -17.31 -6.45 -0.79
CA ARG A 32 -16.84 -7.13 -2.00
C ARG A 32 -15.91 -8.29 -1.67
N LEU A 33 -14.96 -8.11 -0.75
CA LEU A 33 -14.05 -9.17 -0.32
C LEU A 33 -14.80 -10.37 0.25
N GLN A 34 -15.86 -10.14 1.02
CA GLN A 34 -16.67 -11.21 1.61
C GLN A 34 -17.37 -12.06 0.54
N THR A 35 -17.69 -11.50 -0.64
CA THR A 35 -18.26 -12.26 -1.78
C THR A 35 -17.29 -13.21 -2.47
N LEU A 36 -15.98 -13.09 -2.22
CA LEU A 36 -14.98 -13.96 -2.86
C LEU A 36 -15.01 -15.37 -2.24
N SER A 37 -14.77 -16.39 -3.07
CA SER A 37 -14.58 -17.76 -2.61
C SER A 37 -13.26 -17.90 -1.84
N GLU A 38 -13.19 -18.90 -0.98
CA GLU A 38 -11.93 -19.28 -0.34
C GLU A 38 -10.88 -19.63 -1.41
N GLY A 39 -9.63 -19.23 -1.18
CA GLY A 39 -8.54 -19.42 -2.15
C GLY A 39 -8.53 -18.43 -3.33
N SER A 40 -9.60 -17.67 -3.60
CA SER A 40 -9.62 -16.68 -4.70
C SER A 40 -8.51 -15.63 -4.59
N LEU A 41 -8.22 -15.14 -3.38
CA LEU A 41 -7.15 -14.16 -3.16
C LEU A 41 -5.76 -14.78 -3.37
N GLN A 42 -5.54 -15.99 -2.88
CA GLN A 42 -4.26 -16.71 -3.07
C GLN A 42 -4.00 -16.98 -4.56
N GLN A 43 -5.04 -17.35 -5.32
CA GLN A 43 -4.93 -17.53 -6.76
C GLN A 43 -4.58 -16.23 -7.48
N ARG A 44 -5.20 -15.11 -7.09
CA ARG A 44 -4.88 -13.78 -7.63
C ARG A 44 -3.46 -13.35 -7.26
N GLN A 45 -2.99 -13.70 -6.07
CA GLN A 45 -1.65 -13.34 -5.60
C GLN A 45 -0.61 -14.03 -6.47
N LYS A 46 -0.75 -15.35 -6.64
CA LYS A 46 0.13 -16.14 -7.50
C LYS A 46 0.11 -15.67 -8.95
N ALA A 47 -1.07 -15.29 -9.47
CA ALA A 47 -1.18 -14.75 -10.83
C ALA A 47 -0.47 -13.39 -10.97
N ALA A 48 -0.58 -12.51 -9.96
CA ALA A 48 0.11 -11.23 -9.94
C ALA A 48 1.63 -11.41 -9.88
N GLU A 49 2.14 -12.31 -9.04
CA GLU A 49 3.57 -12.63 -8.94
C GLU A 49 4.15 -13.15 -10.26
N ILE A 50 3.46 -14.09 -10.92
CA ILE A 50 3.87 -14.60 -12.24
C ILE A 50 3.87 -13.46 -13.27
N SER A 51 2.86 -12.58 -13.24
CA SER A 51 2.79 -11.44 -14.14
C SER A 51 3.95 -10.46 -13.94
N LEU A 52 4.28 -10.13 -12.67
CA LEU A 52 5.39 -9.25 -12.33
C LEU A 52 6.74 -9.84 -12.76
N GLN A 53 6.92 -11.15 -12.55
CA GLN A 53 8.10 -11.88 -13.03
C GLN A 53 8.22 -11.81 -14.56
N ASN A 54 7.13 -12.06 -15.30
CA ASN A 54 7.13 -12.03 -16.76
C ASN A 54 7.37 -10.64 -17.36
N MET A 55 7.00 -9.57 -16.63
CA MET A 55 7.28 -8.19 -17.01
C MET A 55 8.71 -7.74 -16.65
N GLY A 56 9.49 -8.57 -15.97
CA GLY A 56 10.82 -8.21 -15.48
C GLY A 56 10.78 -7.17 -14.35
N ILE A 57 9.68 -7.08 -13.59
CA ILE A 57 9.59 -6.22 -12.40
C ILE A 57 10.25 -6.96 -11.22
N THR A 58 11.58 -7.00 -11.26
CA THR A 58 12.44 -7.65 -10.27
C THR A 58 13.36 -6.63 -9.62
N PHE A 59 13.84 -6.93 -8.41
CA PHE A 59 14.87 -6.14 -7.74
C PHE A 59 16.04 -7.03 -7.32
N ASN A 60 17.24 -6.45 -7.33
CA ASN A 60 18.45 -7.12 -6.91
C ASN A 60 18.56 -7.09 -5.39
N VAL A 61 18.59 -8.27 -4.78
CA VAL A 61 18.92 -8.41 -3.36
C VAL A 61 20.44 -8.46 -3.23
N TYR A 62 21.05 -7.33 -2.87
CA TYR A 62 22.47 -7.31 -2.50
C TYR A 62 22.59 -7.78 -1.05
N GLY A 63 23.22 -8.94 -0.80
CA GLY A 63 23.45 -9.41 0.57
C GLY A 63 23.94 -10.84 0.75
N HIS A 64 23.80 -11.71 -0.25
CA HIS A 64 24.43 -13.04 -0.25
C HIS A 64 24.91 -13.38 -1.66
N GLU A 65 25.94 -14.22 -1.77
CA GLU A 65 26.74 -14.56 -2.97
C GLU A 65 26.00 -15.13 -4.20
N ALA A 66 24.70 -14.91 -4.33
CA ALA A 66 23.95 -15.17 -5.54
C ALA A 66 23.07 -13.95 -5.81
N GLY A 67 23.37 -13.23 -6.91
CA GLY A 67 22.52 -12.20 -7.52
C GLY A 67 21.17 -12.78 -7.93
N THR A 68 20.36 -13.09 -6.93
CA THR A 68 19.06 -13.73 -7.09
C THR A 68 18.05 -12.62 -7.25
N GLU A 69 17.57 -12.45 -8.47
CA GLU A 69 16.45 -11.55 -8.74
C GLU A 69 15.22 -12.04 -7.96
N LYS A 70 14.62 -11.14 -7.18
CA LYS A 70 13.32 -11.37 -6.54
C LYS A 70 12.25 -10.55 -7.23
N VAL A 71 11.08 -11.16 -7.39
CA VAL A 71 9.87 -10.45 -7.82
C VAL A 71 9.52 -9.41 -6.78
N TRP A 72 9.14 -8.22 -7.24
CA TRP A 72 8.68 -7.15 -6.36
C TRP A 72 7.49 -7.62 -5.49
N PRO A 73 7.53 -7.46 -4.15
CA PRO A 73 6.41 -7.86 -3.29
C PRO A 73 5.20 -6.99 -3.60
N PHE A 74 4.10 -7.62 -3.96
CA PHE A 74 2.85 -6.94 -4.33
C PHE A 74 1.73 -7.36 -3.39
N ASP A 75 1.05 -6.37 -2.81
CA ASP A 75 -0.13 -6.57 -1.98
C ASP A 75 -1.41 -6.38 -2.81
N LEU A 76 -2.30 -7.35 -2.75
CA LEU A 76 -3.61 -7.31 -3.40
C LEU A 76 -4.62 -6.44 -2.66
N LEU A 77 -4.42 -6.20 -1.37
CA LEU A 77 -5.33 -5.42 -0.54
C LEU A 77 -4.89 -3.94 -0.59
N PRO A 78 -5.67 -3.06 -1.23
CA PRO A 78 -5.33 -1.66 -1.29
C PRO A 78 -5.48 -1.01 0.09
N ARG A 79 -4.58 -0.09 0.40
CA ARG A 79 -4.76 0.87 1.48
C ARG A 79 -5.73 1.95 1.02
N ILE A 80 -6.98 1.88 1.47
CA ILE A 80 -8.02 2.83 1.09
C ILE A 80 -7.81 4.12 1.89
N ILE A 81 -7.74 5.26 1.18
CA ILE A 81 -7.62 6.58 1.77
C ILE A 81 -8.87 7.37 1.40
N ASP A 82 -9.46 8.03 2.38
CA ASP A 82 -10.64 8.86 2.14
C ASP A 82 -10.32 10.09 1.28
N ALA A 83 -11.24 10.49 0.40
CA ALA A 83 -11.00 11.61 -0.50
C ALA A 83 -10.76 12.94 0.24
N HIS A 84 -11.39 13.14 1.39
CA HIS A 84 -11.19 14.35 2.21
C HIS A 84 -9.82 14.34 2.90
N GLU A 85 -9.38 13.18 3.39
CA GLU A 85 -8.06 12.97 3.97
C GLU A 85 -6.98 13.19 2.90
N TRP A 86 -7.16 12.60 1.72
CA TRP A 86 -6.23 12.73 0.61
C TRP A 86 -6.02 14.18 0.18
N LYS A 87 -7.09 15.00 0.13
CA LYS A 87 -6.96 16.44 -0.19
C LYS A 87 -6.01 17.18 0.76
N THR A 88 -6.10 16.87 2.05
CA THR A 88 -5.22 17.47 3.06
C THR A 88 -3.78 16.99 2.89
N ILE A 89 -3.58 15.67 2.72
CA ILE A 89 -2.27 15.06 2.49
C ILE A 89 -1.61 15.66 1.23
N GLU A 90 -2.35 15.70 0.12
CA GLU A 90 -1.88 16.22 -1.16
C GLU A 90 -1.43 17.68 -1.04
N SER A 91 -2.24 18.54 -0.41
CA SER A 91 -1.89 19.95 -0.23
C SER A 91 -0.64 20.11 0.64
N GLY A 92 -0.53 19.35 1.73
CA GLY A 92 0.65 19.38 2.61
C GLY A 92 1.91 18.88 1.92
N LEU A 93 1.81 17.83 1.11
CA LEU A 93 2.93 17.31 0.32
C LEU A 93 3.42 18.32 -0.70
N LYS A 94 2.50 18.98 -1.44
CA LYS A 94 2.86 20.04 -2.40
C LYS A 94 3.59 21.19 -1.73
N GLN A 95 3.07 21.67 -0.60
CA GLN A 95 3.71 22.73 0.19
C GLN A 95 5.12 22.31 0.65
N ARG A 96 5.26 21.10 1.21
CA ARG A 96 6.53 20.60 1.73
C ARG A 96 7.58 20.45 0.63
N ILE A 97 7.21 19.89 -0.52
CA ILE A 97 8.12 19.74 -1.66
C ILE A 97 8.56 21.11 -2.17
N HIS A 98 7.65 22.08 -2.26
CA HIS A 98 7.99 23.43 -2.69
C HIS A 98 9.01 24.08 -1.74
N ALA A 99 8.78 24.02 -0.43
CA ALA A 99 9.71 24.55 0.56
C ALA A 99 11.07 23.85 0.52
N LEU A 100 11.11 22.53 0.37
CA LEU A 100 12.36 21.78 0.27
C LEU A 100 13.14 22.12 -1.01
N ASN A 101 12.45 22.31 -2.14
CA ASN A 101 13.11 22.71 -3.37
C ASN A 101 13.74 24.11 -3.26
N LEU A 102 13.03 25.08 -2.69
CA LEU A 102 13.58 26.41 -2.45
C LEU A 102 14.76 26.37 -1.47
N PHE A 103 14.66 25.56 -0.41
CA PHE A 103 15.76 25.38 0.54
C PHE A 103 17.02 24.78 -0.10
N ILE A 104 16.86 23.81 -1.00
CA ILE A 104 17.99 23.26 -1.77
C ILE A 104 18.58 24.33 -2.68
N ASP A 105 17.74 25.11 -3.36
CA ASP A 105 18.18 26.19 -4.24
C ASP A 105 19.02 27.24 -3.49
N ASP A 106 18.53 27.70 -2.34
CA ASP A 106 19.20 28.64 -1.43
C ASP A 106 20.59 28.14 -0.99
N ILE A 107 20.72 26.85 -0.68
CA ILE A 107 22.02 26.27 -0.26
C ILE A 107 23.03 26.18 -1.41
N TYR A 108 22.58 25.87 -2.62
CA TYR A 108 23.48 25.46 -3.71
C TYR A 108 23.67 26.51 -4.80
N ASN A 109 22.82 27.54 -4.87
CA ASN A 109 22.84 28.52 -5.96
C ASN A 109 23.07 29.97 -5.50
N ASP A 110 23.33 30.20 -4.21
CA ASP A 110 23.79 31.51 -3.70
C ASP A 110 25.33 31.66 -3.86
N CYS A 111 25.74 32.19 -5.02
CA CYS A 111 27.06 32.80 -5.32
C CYS A 111 26.92 33.80 -6.49
#